data_AF-A0A2N0S7U1-F1
#
_entry.id   AF-A0A2N0S7U1-F1
#
_cell.length_a   1.000
_cell.length_b   1.000
_cell.length_c   1.000
_cell.angle_alpha   90.00
_cell.angle_beta   90.00
_cell.angle_gamma   90.00
#
_symmetry.space_group_name_H-M   'P 1'
#
loop_
_entity.id
_entity.type
_entity.pdbx_description
1 polymer ?
#
loop_
_entity_poly.entity_id
_entity_poly.type
_entity_poly.pdbx_seq_one_letter_code
_entity_poly.pdbx_strand_id
1 'polypeptide(L)'
;MNCDLWFLRFGMSYDCRMLATGNQAGKIYLWDVQEDCVDYYIEKKRLEYQEIKNDKTFEKKKKSNKKTNKKTNKNNETNINESNVSYEPIILSSACDSTIRQVSFSNDKQWIVAVCDNGSFWCWKSGGNSVIHGNSVI
;
A
#
# COMPACT_ATOMS: atom_id res chain seq x y z
N MET A 1 8.02 -18.58 -13.12
CA MET A 1 7.13 -19.30 -12.19
C MET A 1 7.90 -19.45 -10.90
N ASN A 2 7.39 -18.88 -9.82
CA ASN A 2 7.61 -19.23 -8.40
C ASN A 2 7.39 -17.96 -7.57
N CYS A 3 6.13 -17.60 -7.42
CA CYS A 3 5.71 -16.83 -6.28
C CYS A 3 5.79 -17.77 -5.06
N ASP A 4 6.98 -18.02 -4.52
CA ASP A 4 7.19 -18.86 -3.31
C ASP A 4 6.90 -18.07 -2.02
N LEU A 5 5.81 -17.29 -2.06
CA LEU A 5 5.22 -16.69 -0.88
C LEU A 5 3.77 -17.13 -0.83
N TRP A 6 3.52 -18.19 -0.06
CA TRP A 6 2.18 -18.74 0.14
C TRP A 6 1.27 -17.79 0.95
N PHE A 7 1.86 -16.80 1.65
CA PHE A 7 1.17 -15.65 2.23
C PHE A 7 2.18 -14.56 2.61
N LEU A 8 1.83 -13.28 2.41
CA LEU A 8 2.50 -12.15 3.05
C LEU A 8 1.91 -12.00 4.45
N ARG A 9 2.74 -11.92 5.50
CA ARG A 9 2.26 -11.51 6.83
C ARG A 9 2.51 -10.03 7.03
N PHE A 10 1.43 -9.30 7.29
CA PHE A 10 1.48 -7.92 7.74
C PHE A 10 1.38 -7.86 9.26
N GLY A 11 1.90 -6.79 9.85
CA GLY A 11 1.66 -6.44 11.24
C GLY A 11 0.70 -5.27 11.30
N MET A 12 -0.17 -5.22 12.32
CA MET A 12 -0.99 -4.04 12.59
C MET A 12 -0.83 -3.67 14.06
N SER A 13 -0.81 -2.38 14.32
CA SER A 13 -0.86 -1.83 15.67
C SER A 13 -2.20 -2.15 16.34
N TYR A 14 -2.21 -2.14 17.69
CA TYR A 14 -3.38 -2.49 18.49
C TYR A 14 -4.63 -1.62 18.21
N ASP A 15 -4.43 -0.35 17.82
CA ASP A 15 -5.53 0.58 17.51
C ASP A 15 -5.88 0.63 16.01
N CYS A 16 -5.30 -0.26 15.20
CA CYS A 16 -5.51 -0.33 13.76
C CYS A 16 -5.08 0.93 12.97
N ARG A 17 -4.33 1.86 13.56
CA ARG A 17 -3.89 3.10 12.88
C ARG A 17 -2.58 2.97 12.15
N MET A 18 -1.77 1.97 12.49
CA MET A 18 -0.52 1.68 11.79
C MET A 18 -0.53 0.26 11.24
N LEU A 19 -0.18 0.14 9.97
CA LEU A 19 -0.01 -1.13 9.25
C LEU A 19 1.43 -1.22 8.77
N ALA A 20 2.09 -2.35 9.03
CA ALA A 20 3.42 -2.63 8.50
C ALA A 20 3.38 -3.81 7.53
N THR A 21 3.98 -3.63 6.36
CA THR A 21 4.10 -4.67 5.34
C THR A 21 5.55 -4.84 4.92
N GLY A 22 5.99 -6.08 4.76
CA GLY A 22 7.31 -6.41 4.23
C GLY A 22 7.23 -6.95 2.80
N ASN A 23 8.34 -6.92 2.06
CA ASN A 23 8.41 -7.50 0.71
C ASN A 23 9.57 -8.51 0.56
N GLN A 24 9.72 -9.05 -0.66
CA GLN A 24 10.78 -9.99 -1.01
C GLN A 24 12.19 -9.38 -1.06
N ALA A 25 12.28 -8.05 -1.17
CA ALA A 25 13.53 -7.31 -1.28
C ALA A 25 14.02 -6.77 0.08
N GLY A 26 13.49 -7.29 1.20
CA GLY A 26 13.87 -6.86 2.54
C GLY A 26 13.42 -5.46 2.95
N LYS A 27 12.50 -4.85 2.19
CA LYS A 27 11.93 -3.53 2.50
C LYS A 27 10.71 -3.68 3.39
N ILE A 28 10.59 -2.78 4.37
CA ILE A 28 9.43 -2.66 5.23
C ILE A 28 8.78 -1.30 4.99
N TYR A 29 7.47 -1.32 4.77
CA TYR A 29 6.62 -0.16 4.57
C TYR A 29 5.69 -0.01 5.75
N LEU A 30 5.62 1.19 6.29
CA LEU A 30 4.76 1.56 7.41
C LEU A 30 3.73 2.56 6.92
N TRP A 31 2.46 2.21 7.07
CA TRP A 31 1.32 2.99 6.60
C TRP A 31 0.59 3.57 7.81
N ASP A 32 0.23 4.85 7.71
CA ASP A 32 -0.78 5.45 8.56
C ASP A 32 -2.16 5.14 7.94
N VAL A 33 -2.95 4.37 8.67
CA VAL A 33 -4.26 3.90 8.27
C VAL A 33 -5.29 4.81 8.94
N GLN A 34 -5.72 5.81 8.17
CA GLN A 34 -6.76 6.76 8.57
C GLN A 34 -8.14 6.24 8.13
N GLU A 35 -9.21 6.70 8.78
CA GLU A 35 -10.57 6.21 8.50
C GLU A 35 -10.99 6.44 7.04
N ASP A 36 -10.53 7.54 6.44
CA ASP A 36 -10.79 7.94 5.06
C ASP A 36 -9.92 7.21 4.02
N CYS A 37 -8.85 6.52 4.44
CA CYS A 37 -7.93 5.86 3.51
C CYS A 37 -8.61 4.70 2.77
N VAL A 38 -9.54 4.01 3.42
CA VAL A 38 -10.27 2.87 2.84
C VAL A 38 -11.20 3.38 1.75
N ASP A 39 -12.00 4.41 2.06
CA ASP A 39 -12.93 5.03 1.11
C ASP A 39 -12.18 5.61 -0.09
N TYR A 40 -11.06 6.28 0.16
CA TYR A 40 -10.17 6.77 -0.90
C TYR A 40 -9.67 5.65 -1.81
N TYR A 41 -9.19 4.54 -1.25
CA TYR A 41 -8.63 3.44 -2.04
C TYR A 41 -9.71 2.71 -2.86
N ILE A 42 -10.89 2.52 -2.28
CA ILE A 42 -12.05 1.94 -2.97
C ILE A 42 -12.43 2.82 -4.17
N GLU A 43 -12.53 4.14 -3.98
CA GLU A 43 -12.92 5.05 -5.05
C GLU A 43 -11.83 5.15 -6.13
N LYS A 44 -10.55 5.21 -5.75
CA LYS A 44 -9.42 5.16 -6.69
C LYS A 44 -9.47 3.91 -7.57
N LYS A 45 -9.67 2.73 -6.98
CA LYS A 45 -9.80 1.48 -7.74
C LYS A 45 -11.03 1.49 -8.63
N ARG A 46 -12.16 1.99 -8.14
CA ARG A 46 -13.39 2.15 -8.95
C ARG A 46 -13.13 3.00 -10.20
N LEU A 47 -12.42 4.11 -10.08
CA LEU A 47 -12.07 4.98 -11.20
C LEU A 47 -11.13 4.29 -12.20
N GLU A 48 -10.04 3.67 -11.73
CA GLU A 48 -9.11 2.88 -12.57
C GLU A 48 -9.85 1.80 -13.38
N TYR A 49 -10.81 1.09 -12.77
CA TYR A 49 -11.62 0.08 -13.47
C TYR A 49 -12.55 0.68 -14.53
N GLN A 50 -13.11 1.87 -14.32
CA GLN A 50 -13.96 2.54 -15.30
C GLN A 50 -13.15 3.00 -16.52
N GLU A 51 -11.95 3.51 -16.32
CA GLU A 51 -11.03 3.88 -17.41
C GLU A 51 -10.71 2.67 -18.30
N ILE A 52 -10.30 1.56 -17.68
CA ILE A 52 -10.02 0.30 -18.39
C ILE A 52 -11.25 -0.19 -19.18
N LYS A 53 -12.46 -0.03 -18.63
CA LYS A 53 -13.71 -0.41 -19.30
C LYS A 53 -14.03 0.52 -20.46
N ASN A 54 -13.84 1.82 -20.30
CA ASN A 54 -14.08 2.82 -21.34
C ASN A 54 -13.13 2.62 -22.52
N ASP A 55 -11.85 2.35 -22.27
CA ASP A 55 -10.86 2.04 -23.31
C ASP A 55 -11.21 0.78 -24.09
N LYS A 56 -11.59 -0.30 -23.40
CA LYS A 56 -12.09 -1.54 -24.03
C LYS A 56 -13.35 -1.32 -24.86
N THR A 57 -14.21 -0.38 -24.44
CA THR A 57 -15.45 -0.03 -25.16
C THR A 57 -15.13 0.84 -26.39
N PHE A 58 -14.10 1.69 -26.31
CA PHE A 58 -13.60 2.51 -27.41
C PHE A 58 -12.95 1.64 -28.51
N GLU A 59 -12.18 0.61 -28.14
CA GLU A 59 -11.63 -0.36 -29.09
C GLU A 59 -12.71 -1.21 -29.78
N LYS A 60 -13.76 -1.62 -29.05
CA LYS A 60 -14.90 -2.34 -29.66
C LYS A 60 -15.69 -1.47 -30.63
N LYS A 61 -15.84 -0.16 -30.37
CA LYS A 61 -16.49 0.78 -31.30
C LYS A 61 -15.67 1.04 -32.58
N LYS A 62 -14.33 0.89 -32.57
CA LYS A 62 -13.52 0.96 -33.80
C LYS A 62 -13.79 -0.19 -34.78
N LYS A 63 -14.41 -1.30 -34.35
CA LYS A 63 -14.77 -2.44 -35.22
C LYS A 63 -16.22 -2.40 -35.75
N SER A 64 -17.01 -1.38 -35.44
CA SER A 64 -18.39 -1.25 -35.96
C SER A 64 -18.67 0.17 -36.46
N ASN A 65 -18.89 0.29 -37.77
CA ASN A 65 -19.18 1.55 -38.45
C ASN A 65 -20.63 2.03 -38.23
N LYS A 66 -20.76 3.35 -38.04
CA LYS A 66 -21.86 4.24 -38.50
C LYS A 66 -23.25 4.17 -37.82
N LYS A 67 -23.56 5.15 -36.96
CA LYS A 67 -24.60 6.21 -37.12
C LYS A 67 -24.91 6.96 -35.81
N THR A 68 -25.28 8.22 -36.00
CA THR A 68 -25.73 9.29 -35.10
C THR A 68 -26.75 8.90 -34.02
N ASN A 69 -26.62 9.47 -32.81
CA ASN A 69 -27.51 10.55 -32.33
C ASN A 69 -27.17 11.08 -30.93
N LYS A 70 -27.46 12.38 -30.80
CA LYS A 70 -27.34 13.32 -29.68
C LYS A 70 -28.23 12.94 -28.49
N LYS A 71 -27.71 13.03 -27.26
CA LYS A 71 -28.45 13.58 -26.11
C LYS A 71 -27.53 13.90 -24.93
N THR A 72 -27.71 15.13 -24.45
CA THR A 72 -27.22 15.78 -23.23
C THR A 72 -27.48 14.96 -21.97
N ASN A 73 -26.64 15.12 -20.94
CA ASN A 73 -27.14 15.29 -19.58
C ASN A 73 -26.15 16.04 -18.67
N LYS A 74 -26.78 16.88 -17.83
CA LYS A 74 -26.25 17.88 -16.93
C LYS A 74 -25.30 17.32 -15.86
N ASN A 75 -24.28 18.14 -15.61
CA ASN A 75 -23.50 18.42 -14.42
C ASN A 75 -23.93 17.67 -13.15
N ASN A 76 -22.97 16.95 -12.58
CA ASN A 76 -22.79 16.88 -11.13
C ASN A 76 -21.32 17.24 -10.88
N GLU A 77 -21.02 18.53 -10.81
CA GLU A 77 -19.78 19.01 -10.19
C GLU A 77 -19.93 18.78 -8.68
N THR A 78 -19.50 17.61 -8.22
CA THR A 78 -19.17 17.43 -6.82
C THR A 78 -17.91 18.25 -6.57
N ASN A 79 -18.07 19.39 -5.88
CA ASN A 79 -16.96 20.08 -5.23
C ASN A 79 -16.32 19.12 -4.23
N ILE A 80 -15.39 18.31 -4.70
CA ILE A 80 -14.46 17.58 -3.86
C ILE A 80 -13.44 18.64 -3.48
N ASN A 81 -13.47 19.06 -2.21
CA ASN A 81 -12.35 19.78 -1.64
C ASN A 81 -11.17 18.80 -1.71
N GLU A 82 -10.34 18.92 -2.75
CA GLU A 82 -9.10 18.18 -2.92
C GLU A 82 -8.12 18.63 -1.84
N SER A 83 -8.33 18.20 -0.61
CA SER A 83 -7.21 17.94 0.27
C SER A 83 -6.41 16.85 -0.42
N ASN A 84 -5.28 17.22 -1.02
CA ASN A 84 -4.29 16.30 -1.58
C ASN A 84 -3.70 15.44 -0.44
N VAL A 85 -4.49 14.51 0.09
CA VAL A 85 -4.05 13.55 1.09
C VAL A 85 -3.29 12.46 0.33
N SER A 86 -1.96 12.53 0.37
CA SER A 86 -1.10 11.47 -0.16
C SER A 86 -0.91 10.40 0.92
N TYR A 87 -1.37 9.18 0.65
CA TYR A 87 -1.23 8.02 1.54
C TYR A 87 0.08 7.26 1.28
N GLU A 88 1.21 7.98 1.28
CA GLU A 88 2.52 7.38 1.06
C GLU A 88 3.04 6.67 2.32
N PRO A 89 3.65 5.47 2.18
CA PRO A 89 4.22 4.77 3.31
C PRO A 89 5.55 5.37 3.73
N ILE A 90 5.82 5.32 5.03
CA ILE A 90 7.17 5.50 5.58
C ILE A 90 7.96 4.22 5.30
N ILE A 91 9.10 4.33 4.63
CA ILE A 91 10.00 3.20 4.42
C ILE A 91 10.97 3.11 5.60
N LEU A 92 10.93 2.00 6.33
CA LEU A 92 11.86 1.76 7.42
C LEU A 92 13.22 1.32 6.87
N SER A 93 14.29 1.89 7.40
CA SER A 93 15.65 1.54 7.01
C SER A 93 15.98 0.11 7.47
N SER A 94 16.37 -0.73 6.52
CA SER A 94 16.87 -2.09 6.75
C SER A 94 17.99 -2.32 5.76
N ALA A 95 19.01 -3.09 6.14
CA ALA A 95 19.99 -3.62 5.20
C ALA A 95 19.65 -5.06 4.77
N CYS A 96 18.41 -5.53 5.03
CA CYS A 96 17.96 -6.85 4.60
C CYS A 96 17.80 -6.86 3.08
N ASP A 97 18.33 -7.90 2.44
CA ASP A 97 18.20 -8.21 1.02
C ASP A 97 17.32 -9.45 0.77
N SER A 98 16.67 -9.94 1.82
CA SER A 98 15.91 -11.18 1.85
C SER A 98 14.44 -10.93 2.18
N THR A 99 13.59 -11.92 1.91
CA THR A 99 12.14 -11.78 2.08
C THR A 99 11.79 -11.54 3.55
N ILE A 100 11.01 -10.48 3.82
CA ILE A 100 10.40 -10.26 5.13
C ILE A 100 9.26 -11.25 5.32
N ARG A 101 9.36 -12.10 6.33
CA ARG A 101 8.39 -13.17 6.62
C ARG A 101 7.29 -12.76 7.58
N GLN A 102 7.62 -11.91 8.55
CA GLN A 102 6.67 -11.44 9.55
C GLN A 102 7.09 -10.10 10.12
N VAL A 103 6.10 -9.28 10.44
CA VAL A 103 6.27 -8.00 11.13
C VAL A 103 5.32 -7.96 12.32
N SER A 104 5.74 -7.42 13.46
CA SER A 104 4.92 -7.27 14.65
C SER A 104 5.13 -5.92 15.31
N PHE A 105 4.06 -5.40 15.90
CA PHE A 105 4.08 -4.23 16.77
C PHE A 105 4.16 -4.65 18.22
N SER A 106 4.82 -3.82 19.02
CA SER A 106 4.63 -3.77 20.47
C SER A 106 3.28 -3.16 20.82
N ASN A 107 2.77 -3.49 22.01
CA ASN A 107 1.45 -3.04 22.46
C ASN A 107 1.33 -1.51 22.58
N ASP A 108 2.44 -0.85 22.93
CA ASP A 108 2.57 0.61 23.05
C ASP A 108 2.93 1.30 21.72
N LYS A 109 3.09 0.51 20.64
CA LYS A 109 3.47 0.96 19.28
C LYS A 109 4.83 1.65 19.22
N GLN A 110 5.64 1.53 20.27
CA GLN A 110 6.97 2.13 20.29
C GLN A 110 7.96 1.30 19.48
N TRP A 111 7.74 -0.01 19.41
CA TRP A 111 8.59 -0.95 18.70
C TRP A 111 7.89 -1.64 17.55
N ILE A 112 8.63 -1.79 16.46
CA ILE A 112 8.32 -2.68 15.34
C ILE A 112 9.46 -3.68 15.23
N VAL A 113 9.13 -4.95 15.02
CA VAL A 113 10.12 -6.02 14.75
C VAL A 113 9.75 -6.72 13.46
N ALA A 114 10.75 -7.01 12.62
CA ALA A 114 10.59 -7.80 11.40
C ALA A 114 11.63 -8.93 11.32
N VAL A 115 11.26 -10.07 10.76
CA VAL A 115 12.15 -11.22 10.56
C VAL A 115 12.27 -11.57 9.08
N CYS A 116 13.48 -11.90 8.64
CA CYS A 116 13.84 -12.22 7.26
C CYS A 116 14.08 -13.73 7.04
N ASP A 117 14.07 -14.16 5.79
CA ASP A 117 14.36 -15.55 5.37
C ASP A 117 15.77 -16.04 5.71
N ASN A 118 16.75 -15.15 5.72
CA ASN A 118 18.14 -15.45 6.06
C ASN A 118 18.40 -15.55 7.58
N GLY A 119 17.34 -15.56 8.40
CA GLY A 119 17.43 -15.61 9.85
C GLY A 119 17.73 -14.27 10.53
N SER A 120 18.03 -13.21 9.77
CA SER A 120 18.19 -11.87 10.33
C SER A 120 16.85 -11.31 10.82
N PHE A 121 16.90 -10.48 11.85
CA PHE A 121 15.75 -9.69 12.29
C PHE A 121 16.13 -8.22 12.45
N TRP A 122 15.12 -7.37 12.42
CA TRP A 122 15.26 -5.92 12.49
C TRP A 122 14.28 -5.36 13.51
N CYS A 123 14.71 -4.34 14.25
CA CYS A 123 13.88 -3.66 15.23
C CYS A 123 14.01 -2.14 15.10
N TRP A 124 12.88 -1.44 15.21
CA TRP A 124 12.81 0.02 15.13
C TRP A 124 12.06 0.56 16.34
N LYS A 125 12.49 1.72 16.84
CA LYS A 125 11.83 2.43 17.94
C LYS A 125 11.32 3.81 17.51
N SER A 126 10.06 4.11 17.81
CA SER A 126 9.49 5.45 17.62
C SER A 126 10.16 6.47 18.55
N GLY A 127 10.53 7.64 18.02
CA GLY A 127 11.14 8.72 18.78
C GLY A 127 12.63 8.55 19.14
N GLY A 128 13.31 7.52 18.63
CA GLY A 128 14.76 7.40 18.73
C GLY A 128 15.45 8.09 17.56
N ASN A 129 16.25 9.13 17.83
CA ASN A 129 17.27 9.58 16.88
C ASN A 129 18.32 8.46 16.73
N SER A 130 18.11 7.47 15.85
CA SER A 130 19.09 6.48 15.34
C SER A 130 18.29 5.38 14.63
N VAL A 131 18.41 5.12 13.33
CA VAL A 131 19.58 4.52 12.67
C VAL A 131 20.50 3.83 13.67
N ILE A 132 20.01 2.77 14.31
CA ILE A 132 20.88 1.86 15.02
C ILE A 132 21.28 0.82 13.98
N HIS A 133 22.48 0.99 13.43
CA HIS A 133 23.21 -0.08 12.76
C HIS A 133 23.29 -1.26 13.75
N GLY A 134 22.41 -2.24 13.57
CA GLY A 134 22.48 -3.51 14.28
C GLY A 134 23.38 -4.45 13.51
N ASN A 135 24.70 -4.35 13.75
CA ASN A 135 25.58 -5.48 13.50
C ASN A 135 25.03 -6.70 14.23
N SER A 136 25.14 -7.84 13.55
CA SER A 136 24.90 -9.19 14.02
C SER A 136 25.18 -9.36 15.51
N VAL A 137 24.19 -9.86 16.24
CA VAL A 137 24.48 -10.76 17.36
C VAL A 137 23.60 -11.99 17.18
N ILE A 138 24.30 -13.12 17.28
CA ILE A 138 23.95 -14.53 17.07
C ILE A 138 22.66 -14.91 17.81
#